data_AF-A0A7Y3EG52-F1
#
_entry.id   AF-A0A7Y3EG52-F1
#
_cell.length_a   1.000
_cell.length_b   1.000
_cell.length_c   1.000
_cell.angle_alpha   90.00
_cell.angle_beta   90.00
_cell.angle_gamma   90.00
#
_symmetry.space_group_name_H-M   'P 1'
#
loop_
_entity.id
_entity.type
_entity.pdbx_description
1 polymer ?
#
loop_
_entity_poly.entity_id
_entity_poly.type
_entity_poly.pdbx_seq_one_letter_code
_entity_poly.pdbx_strand_id
1 'polypeptide(L)'
;MNRTRISSLGRTHVAALVFAVLSSACSDSTNNLTGPGEGPVNAAPVASAGADRTVSAGGVVQLDGTGSSDPDGDALRYTWTQTTGPSVGTLAATSAPTFNAPSAISTLEFSLVVDDGQASSAPATVRVTVLADRDAALFVAPSGSDGNAGTREAPFATIQAAIEAARSSGSDVYVAGGTYEETLSLARDVSLYGGFDAQTWQRDVNAYRPTVRGGSVAVTAQGAHDIVIEGFRIEAADAADPGESSVAMRVVDATAVRVLRTELVAADGSAGRNGSVGRTGSRGNGGSSGAASGVCSNPGGSGGSGA
;
A
#
# COMPACT_ATOMS: atom_id res chain seq x y z
N MET A 1 -11.39 -33.39 -55.95
CA MET A 1 -10.18 -33.16 -55.15
C MET A 1 -10.27 -31.78 -54.52
N ASN A 2 -9.93 -31.67 -53.22
CA ASN A 2 -9.97 -30.48 -52.34
C ASN A 2 -11.36 -29.84 -52.08
N ARG A 3 -12.07 -30.23 -51.02
CA ARG A 3 -11.90 -29.91 -49.57
C ARG A 3 -12.28 -28.46 -49.22
N THR A 4 -13.57 -28.23 -49.00
CA THR A 4 -14.05 -27.17 -48.11
C THR A 4 -14.15 -27.77 -46.69
N ARG A 5 -13.24 -27.37 -45.80
CA ARG A 5 -13.39 -27.57 -44.35
C ARG A 5 -13.46 -26.19 -43.70
N ILE A 6 -14.62 -25.85 -43.16
CA ILE A 6 -14.77 -24.79 -42.16
C ILE A 6 -14.54 -25.44 -40.81
N SER A 7 -13.52 -25.00 -40.10
CA SER A 7 -13.12 -25.49 -38.76
C SER A 7 -13.65 -24.58 -37.66
N SER A 8 -14.24 -25.23 -36.65
CA SER A 8 -14.47 -24.88 -35.22
C SER A 8 -15.08 -23.51 -34.89
N LEU A 9 -16.34 -23.42 -34.44
CA LEU A 9 -16.87 -23.75 -33.09
C LEU A 9 -16.11 -23.09 -31.93
N GLY A 10 -16.78 -22.11 -31.32
CA GLY A 10 -16.35 -21.49 -30.07
C GLY A 10 -17.36 -20.45 -29.59
N ARG A 11 -18.56 -20.87 -29.20
CA ARG A 11 -19.41 -20.13 -28.24
C ARG A 11 -20.58 -21.00 -27.78
N THR A 12 -20.39 -21.61 -26.61
CA THR A 12 -21.40 -22.31 -25.84
C THR A 12 -22.36 -21.28 -25.25
N HIS A 13 -23.53 -21.11 -25.87
CA HIS A 13 -24.69 -20.58 -25.16
C HIS A 13 -25.49 -21.79 -24.66
N VAL A 14 -25.43 -22.04 -23.36
CA VAL A 14 -26.35 -22.96 -22.68
C VAL A 14 -27.70 -22.26 -22.62
N ALA A 15 -28.54 -22.50 -23.62
CA ALA A 15 -29.96 -22.19 -23.55
C ALA A 15 -30.64 -23.31 -22.75
N ALA A 16 -31.07 -22.99 -21.53
CA ALA A 16 -31.89 -23.89 -20.73
C ALA A 16 -33.26 -24.05 -21.43
N LEU A 17 -33.49 -25.26 -21.95
CA LEU A 17 -34.77 -25.73 -22.45
C LEU A 17 -35.69 -25.97 -21.25
N VAL A 18 -36.60 -25.04 -20.95
CA VAL A 18 -37.69 -25.30 -20.01
C VAL A 18 -38.90 -25.79 -20.79
N PHE A 19 -39.22 -27.06 -20.56
CA PHE A 19 -40.41 -27.76 -21.06
C PHE A 19 -41.68 -27.09 -20.52
N ALA A 20 -42.52 -26.55 -21.39
CA ALA A 20 -43.89 -26.20 -21.05
C ALA A 20 -44.76 -27.47 -21.16
N VAL A 21 -45.06 -28.10 -20.03
CA VAL A 21 -46.12 -29.11 -19.94
C VAL A 21 -47.43 -28.37 -19.69
N LEU A 22 -48.28 -28.29 -20.71
CA LEU A 22 -49.69 -27.97 -20.53
C LEU A 22 -50.37 -29.17 -19.85
N SER A 23 -50.57 -29.11 -18.54
CA SER A 23 -51.53 -29.95 -17.86
C SER A 23 -52.88 -29.23 -17.78
N SER A 24 -53.86 -29.79 -18.48
CA SER A 24 -55.26 -29.44 -18.32
C SER A 24 -55.72 -29.89 -16.93
N ALA A 25 -56.07 -28.94 -16.06
CA ALA A 25 -56.75 -29.23 -14.81
C ALA A 25 -58.24 -28.94 -14.99
N CYS A 26 -59.04 -30.00 -14.88
CA CYS A 26 -60.49 -29.93 -14.75
C CYS A 26 -60.84 -29.07 -13.52
N SER A 27 -61.75 -28.11 -13.70
CA SER A 27 -62.38 -27.40 -12.60
C SER A 27 -63.29 -28.37 -11.85
N ASP A 28 -62.82 -28.89 -10.72
CA ASP A 28 -63.67 -29.58 -9.75
C ASP A 28 -63.82 -28.72 -8.50
N SER A 29 -65.00 -28.14 -8.35
CA SER A 29 -65.38 -27.30 -7.21
C SER A 29 -65.89 -28.20 -6.08
N THR A 30 -65.00 -28.66 -5.20
CA THR A 30 -65.38 -29.16 -3.87
C THR A 30 -64.33 -28.79 -2.80
N ASN A 31 -64.63 -27.70 -2.09
CA ASN A 31 -64.44 -27.45 -0.66
C ASN A 31 -63.25 -28.15 0.07
N ASN A 32 -62.23 -27.38 0.47
CA ASN A 32 -61.31 -27.78 1.54
C ASN A 32 -61.04 -26.62 2.52
N LEU A 33 -61.85 -26.60 3.59
CA LEU A 33 -61.50 -26.31 4.98
C LEU A 33 -60.64 -25.05 5.26
N THR A 34 -61.32 -23.96 5.58
CA THR A 34 -60.78 -22.89 6.44
C THR A 34 -60.42 -23.45 7.81
N GLY A 35 -59.16 -23.84 8.00
CA GLY A 35 -58.56 -24.03 9.32
C GLY A 35 -58.41 -22.69 10.06
N PRO A 36 -58.33 -22.67 11.40
CA PRO A 36 -58.20 -21.43 12.13
C PRO A 36 -56.77 -20.89 12.00
N GLY A 37 -56.60 -19.78 11.28
CA GLY A 37 -55.63 -18.74 11.63
C GLY A 37 -54.14 -19.01 11.40
N GLU A 38 -53.71 -19.41 10.19
CA GLU A 38 -52.35 -19.08 9.76
C GLU A 38 -52.42 -17.79 8.95
N GLY A 39 -51.89 -16.70 9.52
CA GLY A 39 -51.69 -15.44 8.81
C GLY A 39 -50.74 -15.59 7.62
N PRO A 40 -50.54 -14.54 6.81
CA PRO A 40 -49.52 -14.57 5.77
C PRO A 40 -48.16 -15.00 6.37
N VAL A 41 -47.42 -15.85 5.65
CA VAL A 41 -46.08 -16.31 6.06
C VAL A 41 -45.12 -15.13 6.00
N ASN A 42 -44.40 -14.86 7.10
CA ASN A 42 -43.41 -13.78 7.19
C ASN A 42 -42.28 -13.95 6.16
N ALA A 43 -41.95 -12.88 5.45
CA ALA A 43 -40.78 -12.78 4.59
C ALA A 43 -39.64 -12.09 5.35
N ALA A 44 -38.43 -12.68 5.31
CA ALA A 44 -37.29 -12.09 6.01
C ALA A 44 -36.92 -10.71 5.43
N PRO A 45 -36.45 -9.77 6.27
CA PRO A 45 -36.13 -8.43 5.83
C PRO A 45 -34.80 -8.40 5.05
N VAL A 46 -34.57 -7.31 4.33
CA VAL A 46 -33.34 -7.08 3.55
C VAL A 46 -32.58 -5.90 4.14
N ALA A 47 -31.38 -6.16 4.66
CA ALA A 47 -30.46 -5.10 5.10
C ALA A 47 -29.80 -4.41 3.90
N SER A 48 -29.63 -3.10 4.00
CA SER A 48 -28.83 -2.29 3.08
C SER A 48 -27.94 -1.36 3.88
N ALA A 49 -26.62 -1.55 3.85
CA ALA A 49 -25.65 -0.81 4.67
C ALA A 49 -25.14 0.50 4.02
N GLY A 50 -25.65 0.83 2.82
CA GLY A 50 -25.21 1.98 2.04
C GLY A 50 -23.91 1.74 1.28
N ALA A 51 -23.39 2.79 0.65
CA ALA A 51 -22.15 2.74 -0.13
C ALA A 51 -20.93 2.99 0.76
N ASP A 52 -19.79 2.43 0.35
CA ASP A 52 -18.48 2.68 0.97
C ASP A 52 -18.15 4.18 1.00
N ARG A 53 -17.43 4.62 2.04
CA ARG A 53 -17.11 6.03 2.28
C ARG A 53 -15.63 6.26 2.49
N THR A 54 -15.17 7.46 2.15
CA THR A 54 -13.86 7.97 2.53
C THR A 54 -14.02 9.24 3.35
N VAL A 55 -13.31 9.31 4.48
CA VAL A 55 -13.39 10.40 5.46
C VAL A 55 -12.00 10.81 5.92
N SER A 56 -11.86 12.06 6.37
CA SER A 56 -10.65 12.52 7.04
C SER A 56 -10.58 12.00 8.48
N ALA A 57 -9.37 11.81 8.99
CA ALA A 57 -9.11 11.35 10.33
C ALA A 57 -9.76 12.28 11.37
N GLY A 58 -10.40 11.70 12.39
CA GLY A 58 -11.17 12.47 13.39
C GLY A 58 -12.51 13.03 12.89
N GLY A 59 -12.86 12.88 11.62
CA GLY A 59 -14.13 13.36 11.06
C GLY A 59 -15.34 12.59 11.57
N VAL A 60 -16.52 13.21 11.54
CA VAL A 60 -17.79 12.54 11.89
C VAL A 60 -18.24 11.68 10.72
N VAL A 61 -18.55 10.42 11.01
CA VAL A 61 -19.09 9.45 10.06
C VAL A 61 -20.53 9.14 10.45
N GLN A 62 -21.42 9.09 9.46
CA GLN A 62 -22.75 8.51 9.59
C GLN A 62 -22.82 7.25 8.72
N LEU A 63 -23.23 6.12 9.29
CA LEU A 63 -23.58 4.93 8.51
C LEU A 63 -25.02 5.09 7.99
N ASP A 64 -25.35 4.41 6.89
CA ASP A 64 -26.65 4.59 6.23
C ASP A 64 -27.34 3.26 5.98
N GLY A 65 -28.17 2.89 6.93
CA GLY A 65 -29.05 1.72 6.91
C GLY A 65 -30.44 2.01 6.35
N THR A 66 -30.73 3.25 5.93
CA THR A 66 -32.09 3.73 5.63
C THR A 66 -32.72 3.06 4.40
N GLY A 67 -31.90 2.45 3.55
CA GLY A 67 -32.36 1.65 2.41
C GLY A 67 -32.77 0.22 2.76
N SER A 68 -32.76 -0.17 4.05
CA SER A 68 -33.22 -1.49 4.48
C SER A 68 -34.74 -1.55 4.43
N SER A 69 -35.29 -2.71 4.07
CA SER A 69 -36.72 -2.87 3.83
C SER A 69 -37.22 -4.23 4.25
N ASP A 70 -38.47 -4.27 4.69
CA ASP A 70 -39.21 -5.49 4.92
C ASP A 70 -40.29 -5.68 3.83
N PRO A 71 -40.41 -6.86 3.19
CA PRO A 71 -41.42 -7.09 2.15
C PRO A 71 -42.88 -7.01 2.65
N ASP A 72 -43.11 -7.34 3.91
CA ASP A 72 -44.43 -7.30 4.55
C ASP A 72 -44.74 -5.91 5.15
N GLY A 73 -43.73 -5.03 5.20
CA GLY A 73 -43.83 -3.67 5.72
C GLY A 73 -43.63 -3.59 7.23
N ASP A 74 -43.09 -4.64 7.84
CA ASP A 74 -42.83 -4.71 9.27
C ASP A 74 -41.74 -3.72 9.72
N ALA A 75 -41.83 -3.29 10.98
CA ALA A 75 -40.89 -2.33 11.55
C ALA A 75 -39.53 -2.98 11.83
N LEU A 76 -38.47 -2.37 11.31
CA LEU A 76 -37.11 -2.91 11.42
C LEU A 76 -36.36 -2.44 12.67
N ARG A 77 -35.67 -3.39 13.32
CA ARG A 77 -34.63 -3.14 14.33
C ARG A 77 -33.25 -3.26 13.68
N TYR A 78 -32.34 -2.36 14.03
CA TYR A 78 -31.03 -2.24 13.37
C TYR A 78 -29.91 -2.64 14.32
N THR A 79 -29.04 -3.55 13.86
CA THR A 79 -27.83 -3.95 14.60
C THR A 79 -26.60 -3.72 13.73
N TRP A 80 -25.79 -2.74 14.11
CA TRP A 80 -24.50 -2.47 13.49
C TRP A 80 -23.37 -3.09 14.30
N THR A 81 -22.52 -3.86 13.62
CA THR A 81 -21.33 -4.47 14.22
C THR A 81 -20.10 -4.03 13.43
N GLN A 82 -19.11 -3.45 14.11
CA GLN A 82 -17.80 -3.23 13.51
C GLN A 82 -17.04 -4.56 13.45
N THR A 83 -16.58 -4.95 12.26
CA THR A 83 -15.89 -6.23 12.02
C THR A 83 -14.39 -6.06 11.83
N THR A 84 -13.93 -4.91 11.32
CA THR A 84 -12.52 -4.64 11.01
C THR A 84 -12.11 -3.23 11.44
N GLY A 85 -10.82 -3.06 11.78
CA GLY A 85 -10.18 -1.78 12.04
C GLY A 85 -10.21 -1.32 13.50
N PRO A 86 -9.62 -0.15 13.82
CA PRO A 86 -9.66 0.42 15.17
C PRO A 86 -11.08 0.62 15.68
N SER A 87 -11.36 0.22 16.92
CA SER A 87 -12.70 0.33 17.51
C SER A 87 -13.18 1.78 17.57
N VAL A 88 -14.41 2.02 17.11
CA VAL A 88 -15.08 3.34 17.17
C VAL A 88 -16.02 3.49 18.37
N GLY A 89 -16.00 2.52 19.29
CA GLY A 89 -16.93 2.43 20.41
C GLY A 89 -18.27 1.80 20.04
N THR A 90 -19.28 2.02 20.88
CA THR A 90 -20.63 1.46 20.69
C THR A 90 -21.45 2.31 19.72
N LEU A 91 -22.03 1.67 18.70
CA LEU A 91 -22.94 2.30 17.75
C LEU A 91 -24.38 2.25 18.26
N ALA A 92 -25.15 3.31 17.98
CA ALA A 92 -26.57 3.32 18.28
C ALA A 92 -27.33 2.31 17.40
N ALA A 93 -28.31 1.61 17.98
CA ALA A 93 -29.18 0.67 17.28
C ALA A 93 -30.26 1.40 16.45
N THR A 94 -29.82 2.19 15.47
CA THR A 94 -30.68 3.00 14.59
C THR A 94 -30.30 2.74 13.13
N SER A 95 -31.13 3.22 12.19
CA SER A 95 -30.81 3.17 10.77
C SER A 95 -29.61 4.03 10.37
N ALA A 96 -29.28 5.08 11.13
CA ALA A 96 -28.21 6.01 10.76
C ALA A 96 -27.33 6.45 11.94
N PRO A 97 -26.62 5.51 12.61
CA PRO A 97 -25.76 5.84 13.73
C PRO A 97 -24.56 6.68 13.27
N THR A 98 -24.01 7.45 14.19
CA THR A 98 -22.82 8.27 13.96
C THR A 98 -21.68 7.90 14.89
N PHE A 99 -20.44 8.13 14.46
CA PHE A 99 -19.23 7.98 15.25
C PHE A 99 -18.13 8.92 14.75
N ASN A 100 -17.07 9.12 15.54
CA ASN A 100 -15.89 9.85 15.10
C ASN A 100 -14.86 8.87 14.54
N ALA A 101 -14.36 9.13 13.32
CA ALA A 101 -13.30 8.36 12.72
C ALA A 101 -12.04 8.39 13.61
N PRO A 102 -11.28 7.29 13.70
CA PRO A 102 -10.01 7.27 14.42
C PRO A 102 -9.03 8.29 13.82
N SER A 103 -8.03 8.69 14.61
CA SER A 103 -6.90 9.49 14.11
C SER A 103 -5.94 8.67 13.24
N ALA A 104 -5.97 7.34 13.37
CA ALA A 104 -5.12 6.43 12.62
C ALA A 104 -5.69 6.17 11.21
N ILE A 105 -4.83 6.30 10.20
CA ILE A 105 -5.15 5.96 8.82
C ILE A 105 -5.48 4.47 8.75
N SER A 106 -6.68 4.13 8.30
CA SER A 106 -7.20 2.76 8.42
C SER A 106 -8.37 2.52 7.49
N THR A 107 -8.71 1.25 7.29
CA THR A 107 -10.02 0.86 6.77
C THR A 107 -10.82 0.24 7.91
N LEU A 108 -12.04 0.72 8.08
CA LEU A 108 -13.05 0.15 8.97
C LEU A 108 -14.06 -0.62 8.13
N GLU A 109 -14.58 -1.70 8.67
CA GLU A 109 -15.69 -2.44 8.06
C GLU A 109 -16.79 -2.64 9.08
N PHE A 110 -18.03 -2.46 8.62
CA PHE A 110 -19.22 -2.59 9.43
C PHE A 110 -20.19 -3.55 8.74
N SER A 111 -20.90 -4.32 9.56
CA SER A 111 -21.96 -5.23 9.17
C SER A 111 -23.28 -4.76 9.77
N LEU A 112 -24.30 -4.63 8.94
CA LEU A 112 -25.68 -4.36 9.31
C LEU A 112 -26.51 -5.63 9.20
N VAL A 113 -27.21 -5.97 10.27
CA VAL A 113 -28.31 -6.93 10.27
C VAL A 113 -29.57 -6.20 10.72
N VAL A 114 -30.68 -6.41 10.00
CA VAL A 114 -32.00 -5.90 10.39
C VAL A 114 -32.93 -7.05 10.78
N ASP A 115 -33.83 -6.79 11.71
CA ASP A 115 -34.78 -7.77 12.28
C ASP A 115 -36.19 -7.18 12.31
N ASP A 116 -37.17 -7.91 11.80
CA ASP A 116 -38.60 -7.52 11.72
C ASP A 116 -39.38 -7.96 12.99
N GLY A 117 -38.74 -8.64 13.93
CA GLY A 117 -39.34 -9.24 15.12
C GLY A 117 -39.72 -10.72 15.00
N GLN A 118 -39.61 -11.30 13.80
CA GLN A 118 -39.90 -12.69 13.46
C GLN A 118 -38.69 -13.38 12.80
N ALA A 119 -37.95 -12.67 11.96
CA ALA A 119 -36.77 -13.11 11.24
C ALA A 119 -35.71 -12.00 11.15
N SER A 120 -34.45 -12.42 10.98
CA SER A 120 -33.32 -11.51 10.74
C SER A 120 -32.82 -11.63 9.30
N SER A 121 -32.32 -10.51 8.76
CA SER A 121 -31.75 -10.44 7.42
C SER A 121 -30.42 -11.19 7.31
N ALA A 122 -29.99 -11.46 6.08
CA ALA A 122 -28.57 -11.66 5.81
C ALA A 122 -27.79 -10.37 6.12
N PRO A 123 -26.49 -10.45 6.47
CA PRO A 123 -25.69 -9.26 6.74
C PRO A 123 -25.39 -8.45 5.47
N ALA A 124 -25.48 -7.13 5.57
CA ALA A 124 -24.98 -6.18 4.56
C ALA A 124 -23.74 -5.46 5.10
N THR A 125 -22.70 -5.28 4.27
CA THR A 125 -21.45 -4.65 4.71
C THR A 125 -21.20 -3.29 4.07
N VAL A 126 -20.47 -2.44 4.79
CA VAL A 126 -20.00 -1.15 4.31
C VAL A 126 -18.60 -0.86 4.85
N ARG A 127 -17.74 -0.27 4.02
CA ARG A 127 -16.39 0.13 4.39
C ARG A 127 -16.27 1.63 4.56
N VAL A 128 -15.44 2.03 5.53
CA VAL A 128 -15.05 3.42 5.74
C VAL A 128 -13.52 3.51 5.71
N THR A 129 -12.99 4.14 4.67
CA THR A 129 -11.56 4.45 4.57
C THR A 129 -11.26 5.79 5.22
N VAL A 130 -10.33 5.79 6.17
CA VAL A 130 -9.89 6.97 6.92
C VAL A 130 -8.54 7.42 6.38
N LEU A 131 -8.49 8.63 5.83
CA LEU A 131 -7.29 9.30 5.31
C LEU A 131 -6.91 10.47 6.22
N ALA A 132 -5.68 10.97 6.16
CA ALA A 132 -5.25 12.10 6.98
C ALA A 132 -6.09 13.33 6.63
N ASP A 133 -6.10 13.67 5.36
CA ASP A 133 -7.08 14.53 4.71
C ASP A 133 -7.57 13.85 3.44
N ARG A 134 -8.87 13.60 3.34
CA ARG A 134 -9.46 12.95 2.17
C ARG A 134 -9.48 13.86 0.93
N ASP A 135 -9.51 15.17 1.12
CA ASP A 135 -9.61 16.14 0.03
C ASP A 135 -8.21 16.48 -0.52
N ALA A 136 -7.14 16.08 0.19
CA ALA A 136 -5.75 16.25 -0.18
C ALA A 136 -4.99 14.91 -0.15
N ALA A 137 -5.44 13.95 -0.97
CA ALA A 137 -4.88 12.61 -1.06
C ALA A 137 -4.43 12.23 -2.47
N LEU A 138 -3.18 11.77 -2.61
CA LEU A 138 -2.63 11.22 -3.85
C LEU A 138 -2.36 9.72 -3.69
N PHE A 139 -2.76 8.95 -4.69
CA PHE A 139 -2.69 7.49 -4.68
C PHE A 139 -1.60 6.98 -5.63
N VAL A 140 -0.86 5.98 -5.19
CA VAL A 140 0.25 5.34 -5.93
C VAL A 140 0.02 3.85 -6.00
N ALA A 141 0.13 3.26 -7.19
CA ALA A 141 0.10 1.82 -7.37
C ALA A 141 1.06 1.40 -8.49
N PRO A 142 1.67 0.20 -8.45
CA PRO A 142 2.63 -0.23 -9.48
C PRO A 142 2.03 -0.30 -10.89
N SER A 143 0.71 -0.47 -10.99
CA SER A 143 -0.04 -0.48 -12.25
C SER A 143 -0.47 0.91 -12.74
N GLY A 144 -0.11 1.97 -12.02
CA GLY A 144 -0.45 3.35 -12.34
C GLY A 144 0.33 3.93 -13.52
N SER A 145 0.29 5.26 -13.62
CA SER A 145 1.09 6.03 -14.59
C SER A 145 1.39 7.41 -14.01
N ASP A 146 2.61 7.91 -14.20
CA ASP A 146 3.02 9.21 -13.65
C ASP A 146 2.41 10.41 -14.39
N GLY A 147 1.73 10.17 -15.52
CA GLY A 147 0.89 11.16 -16.18
C GLY A 147 -0.53 11.25 -15.60
N ASN A 148 -0.88 10.40 -14.63
CA ASN A 148 -2.21 10.40 -14.02
C ASN A 148 -2.37 11.50 -12.97
N ALA A 149 -3.62 11.76 -12.58
CA ALA A 149 -3.95 12.75 -11.56
C ALA A 149 -3.66 12.28 -10.12
N GLY A 150 -3.34 11.01 -9.90
CA GLY A 150 -3.14 10.46 -8.55
C GLY A 150 -4.43 10.15 -7.80
N THR A 151 -5.52 9.84 -8.51
CA THR A 151 -6.78 9.37 -7.90
C THR A 151 -6.75 7.85 -7.71
N ARG A 152 -7.74 7.28 -7.03
CA ARG A 152 -7.83 5.81 -6.87
C ARG A 152 -8.01 5.08 -8.20
N GLU A 153 -8.73 5.70 -9.14
CA GLU A 153 -9.03 5.18 -10.48
C GLU A 153 -7.87 5.42 -11.46
N ALA A 154 -7.09 6.48 -11.24
CA ALA A 154 -5.92 6.83 -12.02
C ALA A 154 -4.76 7.19 -11.08
N PRO A 155 -4.10 6.20 -10.46
CA PRO A 155 -3.00 6.42 -9.53
C PRO A 155 -1.68 6.73 -10.26
N PHE A 156 -0.74 7.37 -9.56
CA PHE A 156 0.66 7.46 -9.99
C PHE A 156 1.30 6.07 -10.04
N ALA A 157 2.30 5.89 -10.91
CA ALA A 157 3.08 4.65 -10.98
C ALA A 157 4.20 4.65 -9.92
N THR A 158 4.86 5.79 -9.74
CA THR A 158 6.00 5.94 -8.84
C THR A 158 5.65 6.77 -7.62
N ILE A 159 6.31 6.48 -6.50
CA ILE A 159 6.14 7.21 -5.24
C ILE A 159 6.80 8.58 -5.37
N GLN A 160 7.96 8.68 -6.02
CA GLN A 160 8.66 9.95 -6.18
C GLN A 160 7.84 10.97 -6.98
N ALA A 161 7.16 10.57 -8.06
CA ALA A 161 6.27 11.46 -8.81
C ALA A 161 5.11 11.98 -7.94
N ALA A 162 4.52 11.11 -7.11
CA ALA A 162 3.46 11.52 -6.19
C ALA A 162 3.96 12.48 -5.10
N ILE A 163 5.18 12.28 -4.56
CA ILE A 163 5.80 13.22 -3.61
C ILE A 163 6.01 14.59 -4.26
N GLU A 164 6.43 14.64 -5.52
CA GLU A 164 6.62 15.89 -6.25
C GLU A 164 5.31 16.62 -6.55
N ALA A 165 4.26 15.89 -6.92
CA ALA A 165 2.92 16.44 -7.06
C ALA A 165 2.39 16.96 -5.71
N ALA A 166 2.51 16.16 -4.65
CA ALA A 166 2.10 16.48 -3.29
C ALA A 166 2.75 17.75 -2.73
N ARG A 167 4.03 17.99 -3.03
CA ARG A 167 4.74 19.23 -2.66
C ARG A 167 4.01 20.49 -3.12
N SER A 168 3.38 20.43 -4.29
CA SER A 168 2.69 21.58 -4.88
C SER A 168 1.29 21.80 -4.30
N SER A 169 0.64 20.72 -3.86
CA SER A 169 -0.75 20.73 -3.38
C SER A 169 -0.89 20.66 -1.86
N GLY A 170 0.17 20.31 -1.13
CA GLY A 170 0.11 20.01 0.31
C GLY A 170 -0.62 18.70 0.62
N SER A 171 -0.63 17.76 -0.32
CA SER A 171 -1.33 16.47 -0.18
C SER A 171 -0.45 15.41 0.47
N ASP A 172 -1.09 14.40 1.06
CA ASP A 172 -0.42 13.18 1.52
C ASP A 172 -0.47 12.08 0.46
N VAL A 173 0.49 11.15 0.53
CA VAL A 173 0.68 10.08 -0.46
C VAL A 173 0.31 8.72 0.15
N TYR A 174 -0.60 8.00 -0.51
CA TYR A 174 -1.12 6.70 -0.11
C TYR A 174 -0.69 5.63 -1.11
N VAL A 175 0.07 4.65 -0.64
CA VAL A 175 0.83 3.74 -1.49
C VAL A 175 0.29 2.32 -1.39
N ALA A 176 -0.08 1.76 -2.54
CA ALA A 176 -0.50 0.39 -2.65
C ALA A 176 0.68 -0.58 -2.51
N GLY A 177 0.40 -1.79 -2.05
CA GLY A 177 1.37 -2.88 -1.96
C GLY A 177 2.01 -3.19 -3.32
N GLY A 178 3.29 -3.50 -3.30
CA GLY A 178 4.09 -3.72 -4.50
C GLY A 178 5.56 -3.38 -4.28
N THR A 179 6.38 -3.59 -5.30
CA THR A 179 7.79 -3.21 -5.31
C THR A 179 7.98 -1.97 -6.16
N TYR A 180 8.65 -0.97 -5.60
CA TYR A 180 8.95 0.30 -6.22
C TYR A 180 10.48 0.44 -6.32
N GLU A 181 11.01 0.26 -7.52
CA GLU A 181 12.45 0.31 -7.82
C GLU A 181 12.86 1.77 -8.08
N GLU A 182 12.99 2.54 -7.00
CA GLU A 182 13.27 3.96 -7.04
C GLU A 182 13.97 4.44 -5.74
N THR A 183 14.67 5.57 -5.83
CA THR A 183 15.22 6.28 -4.67
C THR A 183 14.33 7.46 -4.34
N LEU A 184 13.94 7.61 -3.08
CA LEU A 184 13.00 8.65 -2.66
C LEU A 184 13.71 9.85 -2.04
N SER A 185 13.26 11.05 -2.43
CA SER A 185 13.61 12.31 -1.80
C SER A 185 12.37 12.93 -1.16
N LEU A 186 12.26 12.78 0.16
CA LEU A 186 11.09 13.19 0.92
C LEU A 186 10.92 14.70 0.93
N ALA A 187 9.66 15.12 0.89
CA ALA A 187 9.26 16.51 0.96
C ALA A 187 8.99 16.97 2.39
N ARG A 188 8.90 18.29 2.59
CA ARG A 188 8.30 18.86 3.79
C ARG A 188 6.80 18.68 3.74
N ASP A 189 6.19 18.40 4.89
CA ASP A 189 4.74 18.38 5.07
C ASP A 189 3.99 17.44 4.11
N VAL A 190 4.67 16.40 3.59
CA VAL A 190 4.08 15.32 2.80
C VAL A 190 4.33 14.01 3.52
N SER A 191 3.28 13.43 4.06
CA SER A 191 3.33 12.11 4.69
C SER A 191 3.08 11.00 3.67
N LEU A 192 3.67 9.85 3.97
CA LEU A 192 3.61 8.63 3.18
C LEU A 192 2.93 7.54 4.02
N TYR A 193 1.84 6.99 3.49
CA TYR A 193 1.10 5.89 4.11
C TYR A 193 1.03 4.70 3.17
N GLY A 194 1.79 3.65 3.48
CA GLY A 194 1.73 2.36 2.82
C GLY A 194 0.64 1.45 3.40
N GLY A 195 0.49 0.28 2.80
CA GLY A 195 -0.41 -0.77 3.28
C GLY A 195 -1.75 -0.83 2.56
N PHE A 196 -1.89 -0.27 1.36
CA PHE A 196 -3.15 -0.28 0.62
C PHE A 196 -3.18 -1.42 -0.41
N ASP A 197 -4.31 -2.08 -0.57
CA ASP A 197 -4.53 -2.99 -1.69
C ASP A 197 -4.67 -2.20 -3.01
N ALA A 198 -4.01 -2.66 -4.08
CA ALA A 198 -3.95 -1.92 -5.34
C ALA A 198 -5.26 -1.88 -6.13
N GLN A 199 -6.26 -2.70 -5.77
CA GLN A 199 -7.55 -2.77 -6.47
C GLN A 199 -8.67 -2.16 -5.62
N THR A 200 -8.72 -2.55 -4.35
CA THR A 200 -9.80 -2.18 -3.43
C THR A 200 -9.47 -0.96 -2.58
N TRP A 201 -8.20 -0.55 -2.51
CA TRP A 201 -7.71 0.49 -1.61
C TRP A 201 -8.08 0.24 -0.14
N GLN A 202 -8.30 -1.02 0.24
CA GLN A 202 -8.39 -1.44 1.62
C GLN A 202 -7.02 -1.37 2.26
N ARG A 203 -6.94 -0.81 3.47
CA ARG A 203 -5.68 -0.71 4.20
C ARG A 203 -5.47 -1.87 5.15
N ASP A 204 -4.42 -2.63 4.90
CA ASP A 204 -3.79 -3.57 5.83
C ASP A 204 -2.26 -3.47 5.66
N VAL A 205 -1.61 -2.88 6.66
CA VAL A 205 -0.15 -2.62 6.67
C VAL A 205 0.70 -3.90 6.70
N ASN A 206 0.12 -5.04 7.05
CA ASN A 206 0.82 -6.31 7.08
C ASN A 206 0.63 -7.09 5.77
N ALA A 207 -0.58 -7.05 5.21
CA ALA A 207 -0.89 -7.75 3.97
C ALA A 207 -0.35 -7.02 2.73
N TYR A 208 -0.43 -5.68 2.71
CA TYR A 208 -0.15 -4.88 1.51
C TYR A 208 1.01 -3.90 1.70
N ARG A 209 2.03 -4.30 2.46
CA ARG A 209 3.22 -3.49 2.72
C ARG A 209 3.99 -3.20 1.42
N PRO A 210 4.09 -1.94 0.94
CA PRO A 210 4.95 -1.59 -0.18
C PRO A 210 6.43 -1.75 0.18
N THR A 211 7.21 -2.22 -0.79
CA THR A 211 8.68 -2.32 -0.71
C THR A 211 9.31 -1.28 -1.63
N VAL A 212 10.12 -0.39 -1.08
CA VAL A 212 10.95 0.56 -1.82
C VAL A 212 12.35 -0.02 -1.94
N ARG A 213 12.85 -0.13 -3.16
CA ARG A 213 14.21 -0.59 -3.48
C ARG A 213 14.97 0.54 -4.16
N GLY A 214 15.79 1.21 -3.39
CA GLY A 214 16.58 2.34 -3.86
C GLY A 214 18.05 2.00 -4.05
N GLY A 215 18.85 3.02 -4.36
CA GLY A 215 20.31 2.88 -4.41
C GLY A 215 20.94 2.62 -3.03
N SER A 216 22.25 2.82 -2.92
CA SER A 216 22.97 2.69 -1.64
C SER A 216 22.44 3.65 -0.57
N VAL A 217 21.71 4.70 -0.94
CA VAL A 217 20.87 5.47 -0.02
C VAL A 217 19.44 5.48 -0.55
N ALA A 218 18.57 4.60 -0.04
CA ALA A 218 17.26 4.38 -0.66
C ALA A 218 16.25 5.52 -0.42
N VAL A 219 16.27 6.12 0.77
CA VAL A 219 15.40 7.27 1.10
C VAL A 219 16.23 8.37 1.73
N THR A 220 16.10 9.60 1.20
CA THR A 220 16.68 10.80 1.81
C THR A 220 15.59 11.75 2.26
N ALA A 221 15.66 12.18 3.52
CA ALA A 221 14.82 13.23 4.08
C ALA A 221 15.73 14.42 4.46
N GLN A 222 15.96 15.32 3.53
CA GLN A 222 16.81 16.49 3.74
C GLN A 222 15.92 17.72 3.99
N GLY A 223 16.07 18.35 5.16
CA GLY A 223 15.27 19.51 5.51
C GLY A 223 13.78 19.19 5.71
N ALA A 224 13.39 17.93 5.92
CA ALA A 224 12.00 17.53 6.08
C ALA A 224 11.42 18.05 7.42
N HIS A 225 10.13 18.35 7.43
CA HIS A 225 9.40 18.85 8.59
C HIS A 225 8.03 18.17 8.64
N ASP A 226 7.64 17.72 9.83
CA ASP A 226 6.30 17.17 10.15
C ASP A 226 5.80 16.13 9.13
N ILE A 227 6.61 15.10 8.90
CA ILE A 227 6.26 14.00 8.01
C ILE A 227 6.11 12.68 8.75
N VAL A 228 5.16 11.88 8.28
CA VAL A 228 4.99 10.49 8.69
C VAL A 228 5.37 9.58 7.54
N ILE A 229 6.11 8.51 7.82
CA ILE A 229 6.34 7.40 6.89
C ILE A 229 5.85 6.14 7.59
N GLU A 230 4.75 5.60 7.10
CA GLU A 230 4.09 4.49 7.78
C GLU A 230 3.83 3.29 6.88
N GLY A 231 4.22 2.10 7.37
CA GLY A 231 3.80 0.84 6.76
C GLY A 231 4.60 0.45 5.53
N PHE A 232 5.88 0.81 5.46
CA PHE A 232 6.78 0.47 4.35
C PHE A 232 7.76 -0.64 4.72
N ARG A 233 8.37 -1.23 3.70
CA ARG A 233 9.69 -1.86 3.77
C ARG A 233 10.62 -1.05 2.86
N ILE A 234 11.78 -0.64 3.36
CA ILE A 234 12.74 0.17 2.61
C ILE A 234 14.05 -0.60 2.56
N GLU A 235 14.49 -0.95 1.36
CA GLU A 235 15.71 -1.70 1.08
C GLU A 235 16.70 -0.82 0.32
N ALA A 236 17.89 -0.62 0.89
CA ALA A 236 19.02 -0.04 0.17
C ALA A 236 19.79 -1.11 -0.58
N ALA A 237 20.38 -0.73 -1.70
CA ALA A 237 21.33 -1.57 -2.44
C ALA A 237 22.71 -1.55 -1.79
N ASP A 238 23.59 -2.47 -2.22
CA ASP A 238 24.99 -2.47 -1.82
C ASP A 238 25.68 -1.17 -2.24
N ALA A 239 26.60 -0.70 -1.41
CA ALA A 239 27.46 0.41 -1.75
C ALA A 239 28.48 -0.04 -2.83
N ALA A 240 28.48 0.65 -3.97
CA ALA A 240 29.34 0.29 -5.10
C ALA A 240 30.73 0.95 -5.02
N ASP A 241 30.81 2.19 -4.53
CA ASP A 241 32.04 2.98 -4.57
C ASP A 241 32.85 2.85 -3.27
N PRO A 242 34.20 2.73 -3.31
CA PRO A 242 35.02 2.57 -2.12
C PRO A 242 34.81 3.66 -1.05
N GLY A 243 34.55 3.22 0.17
CA GLY A 243 34.27 4.05 1.34
C GLY A 243 32.82 4.51 1.48
N GLU A 244 31.93 4.15 0.56
CA GLU A 244 30.49 4.41 0.67
C GLU A 244 29.78 3.39 1.59
N SER A 245 28.67 3.85 2.17
CA SER A 245 27.81 3.03 3.04
C SER A 245 26.49 2.69 2.34
N SER A 246 25.87 1.57 2.73
CA SER A 246 24.47 1.29 2.41
C SER A 246 23.57 1.79 3.55
N VAL A 247 22.58 2.61 3.22
CA VAL A 247 21.72 3.32 4.17
C VAL A 247 20.28 3.28 3.67
N ALA A 248 19.41 2.53 4.35
CA ALA A 248 17.98 2.47 4.01
C ALA A 248 17.31 3.85 4.03
N MET A 249 17.59 4.65 5.07
CA MET A 249 17.03 5.98 5.22
C MET A 249 18.04 6.94 5.84
N ARG A 250 18.29 8.07 5.16
CA ARG A 250 19.17 9.15 5.61
C ARG A 250 18.37 10.40 5.91
N VAL A 251 18.35 10.81 7.17
CA VAL A 251 17.63 12.00 7.65
C VAL A 251 18.63 13.09 8.01
N VAL A 252 18.52 14.26 7.38
CA VAL A 252 19.48 15.37 7.51
C VAL A 252 18.73 16.67 7.68
N ASP A 253 19.10 17.47 8.68
CA ASP A 253 18.51 18.79 8.96
C ASP A 253 16.97 18.79 9.04
N ALA A 254 16.39 17.71 9.58
CA ALA A 254 14.96 17.49 9.62
C ALA A 254 14.40 17.56 11.04
N THR A 255 13.11 17.86 11.15
CA THR A 255 12.37 17.93 12.43
C THR A 255 11.05 17.18 12.32
N ALA A 256 10.59 16.58 13.41
CA ALA A 256 9.31 15.86 13.48
C ALA A 256 9.13 14.75 12.40
N VAL A 257 10.20 14.07 11.99
CA VAL A 257 10.12 12.90 11.11
C VAL A 257 9.71 11.68 11.94
N ARG A 258 8.55 11.10 11.62
CA ARG A 258 8.00 9.92 12.31
C ARG A 258 8.02 8.71 11.39
N VAL A 259 8.76 7.67 11.76
CA VAL A 259 8.81 6.41 11.03
C VAL A 259 8.05 5.36 11.83
N LEU A 260 6.92 4.88 11.29
CA LEU A 260 5.97 4.05 12.02
C LEU A 260 5.73 2.74 11.29
N ARG A 261 5.76 1.60 11.97
CA ARG A 261 5.46 0.29 11.36
C ARG A 261 6.22 0.05 10.06
N THR A 262 7.43 0.59 9.95
CA THR A 262 8.26 0.55 8.74
C THR A 262 9.52 -0.26 9.02
N GLU A 263 9.88 -1.13 8.10
CA GLU A 263 11.11 -1.90 8.15
C GLU A 263 12.20 -1.22 7.32
N LEU A 264 13.38 -1.01 7.91
CA LEU A 264 14.53 -0.39 7.26
C LEU A 264 15.64 -1.43 7.11
N VAL A 265 16.05 -1.70 5.87
CA VAL A 265 17.02 -2.74 5.52
C VAL A 265 18.16 -2.11 4.75
N ALA A 266 19.32 -2.00 5.40
CA ALA A 266 20.57 -1.69 4.72
C ALA A 266 21.18 -2.96 4.13
N ALA A 267 21.94 -2.83 3.05
CA ALA A 267 22.74 -3.89 2.47
C ALA A 267 24.23 -3.69 2.81
N ASP A 268 25.15 -4.24 2.02
CA ASP A 268 26.57 -4.23 2.36
C ASP A 268 27.22 -2.87 2.04
N GLY A 269 28.05 -2.38 2.96
CA GLY A 269 28.97 -1.26 2.71
C GLY A 269 30.14 -1.69 1.85
N SER A 270 30.78 -0.73 1.15
CA SER A 270 31.91 -1.04 0.30
C SER A 270 33.24 -1.06 1.08
N ALA A 271 34.27 -1.65 0.49
CA ALA A 271 35.62 -1.58 1.05
C ALA A 271 36.11 -0.13 1.18
N GLY A 272 36.90 0.17 2.21
CA GLY A 272 37.49 1.49 2.39
C GLY A 272 38.37 1.93 1.21
N ARG A 273 38.53 3.25 1.02
CA ARG A 273 39.44 3.78 0.00
C ARG A 273 40.88 3.36 0.30
N ASN A 274 41.60 2.94 -0.74
CA ASN A 274 43.04 2.71 -0.63
C ASN A 274 43.75 3.97 -0.11
N GLY A 275 44.75 3.77 0.76
CA GLY A 275 45.62 4.86 1.18
C GLY A 275 46.40 5.44 0.00
N SER A 276 46.84 6.70 0.12
CA SER A 276 47.75 7.31 -0.84
C SER A 276 49.07 6.54 -0.90
N VAL A 277 49.67 6.42 -2.08
CA VAL A 277 51.03 5.86 -2.22
C VAL A 277 52.00 6.67 -1.35
N GLY A 278 52.81 5.98 -0.54
CA GLY A 278 53.82 6.62 0.30
C GLY A 278 54.85 7.40 -0.53
N ARG A 279 55.45 8.44 0.04
CA ARG A 279 56.55 9.15 -0.63
C ARG A 279 57.72 8.18 -0.84
N THR A 280 58.29 8.16 -2.04
CA THR A 280 59.56 7.48 -2.29
C THR A 280 60.63 8.06 -1.37
N GLY A 281 61.42 7.19 -0.74
CA GLY A 281 62.57 7.62 0.06
C GLY A 281 63.55 8.44 -0.79
N SER A 282 64.26 9.38 -0.17
CA SER A 282 65.37 10.08 -0.82
C SER A 282 66.37 9.07 -1.36
N ARG A 283 66.92 9.30 -2.57
CA ARG A 283 68.05 8.50 -3.07
C ARG A 283 69.18 8.56 -2.04
N GLY A 284 69.81 7.42 -1.76
CA GLY A 284 71.02 7.38 -0.95
C GLY A 284 72.10 8.29 -1.55
N ASN A 285 72.96 8.84 -0.70
CA ASN A 285 74.11 9.61 -1.16
C ASN A 285 74.96 8.76 -2.13
N GLY A 286 75.45 9.37 -3.20
CA GLY A 286 76.41 8.70 -4.08
C GLY A 286 77.64 8.27 -3.27
N GLY A 287 78.16 7.06 -3.52
CA GLY A 287 79.40 6.61 -2.92
C GLY A 287 80.54 7.59 -3.23
N SER A 288 81.46 7.77 -2.28
CA SER A 288 82.67 8.57 -2.49
C SER A 288 83.41 8.08 -3.74
N SER A 289 83.98 9.01 -4.51
CA SER A 289 84.91 8.66 -5.58
C SER A 289 86.04 7.79 -5.02
N GLY A 290 86.38 6.70 -5.73
CA GLY A 290 87.55 5.90 -5.41
C GLY A 290 88.80 6.77 -5.43
N ALA A 291 89.69 6.60 -4.45
CA ALA A 291 90.93 7.36 -4.39
C ALA A 291 91.79 7.05 -5.62
N ALA A 292 92.11 8.08 -6.41
CA ALA A 292 93.14 7.98 -7.41
C ALA A 292 94.50 7.92 -6.69
N SER A 293 95.06 6.71 -6.58
CA SER A 293 96.49 6.56 -6.26
C SER A 293 97.28 7.15 -7.42
N GLY A 294 98.10 8.15 -7.15
CA GLY A 294 98.97 8.84 -8.12
C GLY A 294 100.11 7.98 -8.66
N VAL A 295 99.90 6.68 -8.83
CA VAL A 295 100.85 5.74 -9.42
C VAL A 295 100.05 4.84 -10.35
N CYS A 296 100.47 4.73 -11.61
CA CYS A 296 99.93 3.81 -12.60
C CYS A 296 100.15 2.35 -12.18
N SER A 297 99.33 1.88 -11.23
CA SER A 297 99.18 0.49 -10.83
C SER A 297 97.93 0.37 -9.95
N ASN A 298 96.78 0.47 -10.62
CA ASN A 298 95.44 0.00 -10.24
C ASN A 298 95.09 -0.10 -8.74
N PRO A 299 94.08 0.65 -8.27
CA PRO A 299 93.20 0.14 -7.24
C PRO A 299 91.72 0.29 -7.65
N GLY A 300 91.06 -0.83 -7.95
CA GLY A 300 89.61 -0.89 -7.94
C GLY A 300 89.12 -0.62 -6.52
N GLY A 301 88.41 0.49 -6.32
CA GLY A 301 87.78 0.82 -5.04
C GLY A 301 86.58 -0.10 -4.79
N SER A 302 86.58 -0.76 -3.64
CA SER A 302 85.40 -1.49 -3.12
C SER A 302 84.31 -0.49 -2.76
N GLY A 303 83.16 -0.60 -3.45
CA GLY A 303 81.95 0.13 -3.10
C GLY A 303 81.48 -0.26 -1.69
N GLY A 304 81.32 0.73 -0.81
CA GLY A 304 80.78 0.55 0.52
C GLY A 304 79.31 0.16 0.49
N SER A 305 78.90 -0.68 1.45
CA SER A 305 77.52 -1.11 1.66
C SER A 305 76.62 0.08 2.02
N GLY A 306 75.55 0.28 1.24
CA GLY A 306 74.46 1.20 1.60
C GLY A 306 73.71 0.72 2.83
N ALA A 307 73.35 1.65 3.71
CA ALA A 307 72.37 1.44 4.77
C ALA A 307 70.95 1.68 4.23
#